data_AF-E2E9Y9-F1
#
_entry.id   AF-E2E9Y9-F1
#
_cell.length_a   1.000
_cell.length_b   1.000
_cell.length_c   1.000
_cell.angle_alpha   90.00
_cell.angle_beta   90.00
_cell.angle_gamma   90.00
#
_symmetry.space_group_name_H-M   'P 1'
#
loop_
_entity.id
_entity.type
_entity.pdbx_description
1 polymer ?
#
loop_
_entity_poly.entity_id
_entity_poly.type
_entity_poly.pdbx_seq_one_letter_code
_entity_poly.pdbx_strand_id
1 'polypeptide(L)'
;MASFYISVGIAIFSLGLFGIIINKKNILLIIISIELLLLGVTFSLVAYSVFLDDIVGQFFVLLILTVAAAESSIGLSILVVHYRIHKCILSERYNVMLG
;
A
#
# COMPACT_ATOMS: atom_id res chain seq x y z
N MET A 1 -25.50 6.31 4.78
CA MET A 1 -24.50 6.71 3.76
C MET A 1 -23.07 6.50 4.26
N ALA A 2 -22.69 7.03 5.43
CA ALA A 2 -21.33 6.82 5.99
C ALA A 2 -20.89 5.35 6.08
N SER A 3 -21.78 4.44 6.51
CA SER A 3 -21.48 3.00 6.60
C SER A 3 -21.10 2.35 5.27
N PHE A 4 -21.63 2.85 4.14
CA PHE A 4 -21.30 2.34 2.82
C PHE A 4 -19.87 2.75 2.42
N TYR A 5 -19.50 4.01 2.63
CA TYR A 5 -18.13 4.48 2.35
C TYR A 5 -17.10 3.78 3.22
N ILE A 6 -17.38 3.58 4.50
CA ILE A 6 -16.47 2.83 5.39
C ILE A 6 -16.33 1.38 4.93
N SER A 7 -17.43 0.73 4.51
CA SER A 7 -17.39 -0.63 3.95
C SER A 7 -16.50 -0.72 2.70
N VAL A 8 -16.57 0.28 1.82
CA VAL A 8 -15.68 0.37 0.65
C VAL A 8 -14.21 0.50 1.07
N GLY A 9 -13.90 1.33 2.06
CA GLY A 9 -12.54 1.46 2.60
C GLY A 9 -12.00 0.14 3.17
N ILE A 10 -12.83 -0.60 3.89
CA ILE A 10 -12.50 -1.93 4.43
C ILE A 10 -12.29 -2.94 3.29
N ALA A 11 -13.14 -2.91 2.26
CA ALA A 11 -12.99 -3.78 1.09
C ALA A 11 -11.64 -3.54 0.39
N ILE A 12 -11.28 -2.27 0.13
CA ILE A 12 -10.00 -1.88 -0.47
C ILE A 12 -8.83 -2.36 0.40
N PHE A 13 -8.91 -2.15 1.72
CA PHE A 13 -7.88 -2.62 2.65
C PHE A 13 -7.72 -4.14 2.62
N SER A 14 -8.82 -4.89 2.65
CA SER A 14 -8.78 -6.36 2.56
C SER A 14 -8.16 -6.84 1.24
N LEU A 15 -8.45 -6.18 0.11
CA LEU A 15 -7.83 -6.48 -1.18
C LEU A 15 -6.33 -6.25 -1.16
N GLY A 16 -5.86 -5.17 -0.51
CA GLY A 16 -4.45 -4.93 -0.27
C GLY A 16 -3.79 -6.06 0.53
N LEU A 17 -4.45 -6.53 1.60
CA LEU A 17 -3.95 -7.66 2.40
C LEU A 17 -3.85 -8.95 1.57
N PHE A 18 -4.89 -9.28 0.80
CA PHE A 18 -4.87 -10.43 -0.10
C PHE A 18 -3.78 -10.31 -1.17
N GLY A 19 -3.56 -9.11 -1.71
CA GLY A 19 -2.50 -8.82 -2.68
C GLY A 19 -1.12 -9.22 -2.17
N ILE A 20 -0.80 -8.87 -0.92
CA ILE A 20 0.47 -9.24 -0.26
C ILE A 20 0.59 -10.75 -0.08
N ILE A 21 -0.49 -11.42 0.38
CA ILE A 21 -0.45 -12.86 0.70
C ILE A 21 -0.28 -13.71 -0.56
N ILE A 22 -0.97 -13.36 -1.65
CA ILE A 22 -0.97 -14.14 -2.89
C ILE A 22 0.34 -13.94 -3.66
N ASN A 23 0.86 -12.70 -3.71
CA ASN A 23 1.92 -12.32 -4.64
C ASN A 23 3.28 -12.08 -3.96
N LYS A 24 3.62 -12.88 -2.94
CA LYS A 24 4.85 -12.74 -2.14
C LYS A 24 6.16 -12.81 -2.95
N LYS A 25 6.14 -13.35 -4.17
CA LYS A 25 7.32 -13.51 -5.04
C LYS A 25 7.63 -12.27 -5.89
N ASN A 26 6.64 -11.39 -6.10
CA ASN A 26 6.75 -10.23 -6.98
C ASN A 26 6.83 -8.96 -6.14
N ILE A 27 8.04 -8.44 -5.94
CA ILE A 27 8.29 -7.26 -5.10
C ILE A 27 7.47 -6.04 -5.55
N LEU A 28 7.35 -5.84 -6.87
CA LEU A 28 6.53 -4.76 -7.44
C LEU A 28 5.05 -4.86 -7.02
N LEU A 29 4.51 -6.07 -6.99
CA LEU A 29 3.11 -6.32 -6.64
C LEU A 29 2.89 -6.15 -5.13
N ILE A 30 3.90 -6.45 -4.31
CA ILE A 30 3.90 -6.13 -2.88
C ILE A 30 3.84 -4.62 -2.65
N ILE A 31 4.65 -3.82 -3.37
CA ILE A 31 4.64 -2.35 -3.25
C ILE A 31 3.25 -1.79 -3.62
N ILE A 32 2.66 -2.24 -4.74
CA ILE A 32 1.30 -1.83 -5.14
C ILE A 32 0.26 -2.23 -4.08
N SER A 33 0.42 -3.39 -3.44
CA SER A 33 -0.50 -3.85 -2.40
C SER A 33 -0.40 -3.01 -1.12
N ILE A 34 0.79 -2.52 -0.78
CA ILE A 34 1.02 -1.60 0.35
C ILE A 34 0.36 -0.25 0.08
N GLU A 35 0.50 0.31 -1.13
CA GLU A 35 -0.21 1.52 -1.54
C GLU A 35 -1.74 1.36 -1.41
N LEU A 36 -2.27 0.19 -1.80
CA LEU A 36 -3.68 -0.15 -1.68
C LEU A 36 -4.16 -0.21 -0.21
N LEU A 37 -3.32 -0.67 0.71
CA LEU A 37 -3.60 -0.66 2.16
C LEU A 37 -3.69 0.78 2.69
N LEU A 38 -2.70 1.62 2.38
CA LEU A 38 -2.68 3.03 2.78
C LEU A 38 -3.86 3.80 2.19
N LEU A 39 -4.25 3.48 0.95
CA LEU A 39 -5.43 4.04 0.31
C LEU A 39 -6.72 3.65 1.04
N GLY A 40 -6.89 2.39 1.44
CA GLY A 40 -8.08 1.94 2.18
C GLY A 40 -8.24 2.63 3.54
N VAL A 41 -7.12 2.84 4.25
CA VAL A 41 -7.10 3.54 5.54
C VAL A 41 -7.42 5.03 5.35
N THR A 42 -6.78 5.71 4.39
CA THR A 42 -7.05 7.13 4.11
C THR A 42 -8.47 7.37 3.62
N PHE A 43 -9.02 6.47 2.81
CA PHE A 43 -10.41 6.55 2.36
C PHE A 43 -11.41 6.45 3.53
N SER A 44 -11.18 5.50 4.44
CA SER A 44 -11.99 5.34 5.65
C SER A 44 -11.91 6.57 6.56
N LEU A 45 -10.72 7.19 6.65
CA LEU A 45 -10.50 8.41 7.40
C LEU A 45 -11.23 9.62 6.80
N VAL A 46 -11.16 9.80 5.46
CA VAL A 46 -11.92 10.85 4.76
C VAL A 46 -13.42 10.70 5.00
N ALA A 47 -13.94 9.46 4.88
CA ALA A 47 -15.36 9.19 5.09
C ALA A 47 -15.81 9.58 6.50
N TYR A 48 -14.97 9.34 7.51
CA TYR A 48 -15.25 9.70 8.90
C TYR A 48 -15.16 11.21 9.13
N SER A 49 -14.14 11.86 8.57
CA SER A 49 -13.96 13.31 8.64
C SER A 49 -15.12 14.09 8.01
N VAL A 50 -15.65 13.62 6.86
CA VAL A 50 -16.84 14.21 6.22
C VAL A 50 -18.10 13.99 7.06
N PHE A 51 -18.22 12.84 7.73
CA PHE A 51 -19.39 12.55 8.56
C PHE A 51 -19.44 13.40 9.85
N LEU A 52 -18.27 13.70 10.41
CA LEU A 52 -18.14 14.55 11.60
C LEU A 52 -17.99 16.04 11.29
N ASP A 53 -17.92 16.42 10.01
CA ASP A 53 -17.62 17.78 9.53
C ASP A 53 -16.32 18.35 10.14
N ASP A 54 -15.32 17.49 10.34
CA ASP A 54 -14.06 17.83 10.98
C ASP A 54 -12.96 18.10 9.94
N ILE A 55 -12.51 19.35 9.89
CA ILE A 55 -11.44 19.83 9.02
C ILE A 55 -10.08 19.23 9.40
N VAL A 56 -9.85 18.93 10.69
CA VAL A 56 -8.57 18.37 11.15
C VAL A 56 -8.35 16.98 10.54
N GLY A 57 -9.41 16.17 10.44
CA GLY A 57 -9.37 14.88 9.74
C GLY A 57 -8.93 15.01 8.28
N GLN A 58 -9.38 16.04 7.57
CA GLN A 58 -8.99 16.27 6.16
C GLN A 58 -7.51 16.64 6.03
N PHE A 59 -6.97 17.45 6.94
CA PHE A 59 -5.54 17.74 6.96
C PHE A 59 -4.69 16.48 7.20
N PHE A 60 -5.14 15.59 8.09
CA PHE A 60 -4.43 14.35 8.36
C PHE A 60 -4.41 13.40 7.16
N VAL A 61 -5.50 13.35 6.38
CA VAL A 61 -5.55 12.60 5.11
C VAL A 61 -4.48 13.11 4.14
N LEU A 62 -4.33 14.42 4.01
CA LEU A 62 -3.36 15.04 3.11
C LEU A 62 -1.91 14.69 3.51
N LEU A 63 -1.64 14.64 4.82
CA LEU A 63 -0.36 14.18 5.34
C LEU A 63 -0.09 12.72 4.99
N ILE A 64 -1.07 11.83 5.19
CA ILE A 64 -0.90 10.41 4.85
C ILE A 64 -0.67 10.22 3.34
N LEU A 65 -1.39 10.94 2.48
CA LEU A 65 -1.18 10.89 1.02
C LEU A 65 0.24 11.33 0.63
N THR A 66 0.78 12.33 1.33
CA THR A 66 2.15 12.81 1.11
C THR A 66 3.18 11.75 1.55
N VAL A 67 2.94 11.09 2.69
CA VAL A 67 3.77 9.98 3.18
C VAL A 67 3.72 8.79 2.22
N ALA A 68 2.53 8.43 1.71
CA ALA A 68 2.37 7.37 0.71
C ALA A 68 3.16 7.69 -0.57
N ALA A 69 3.09 8.94 -1.06
CA ALA A 69 3.91 9.36 -2.19
C ALA A 69 5.42 9.22 -1.93
N ALA A 70 5.90 9.58 -0.73
CA ALA A 70 7.28 9.41 -0.34
C ALA A 70 7.69 7.93 -0.25
N GLU A 71 6.84 7.09 0.34
CA GLU A 71 7.06 5.64 0.44
C GLU A 71 7.14 4.99 -0.95
N SER A 72 6.24 5.31 -1.87
CA SER A 72 6.24 4.80 -3.25
C SER A 72 7.55 5.13 -3.98
N SER A 73 8.08 6.34 -3.78
CA SER A 73 9.33 6.79 -4.38
C SER A 73 10.52 5.99 -3.87
N ILE A 74 10.57 5.77 -2.54
CA ILE A 74 11.60 4.96 -1.89
C ILE A 74 11.49 3.50 -2.34
N GLY A 75 10.30 2.91 -2.31
CA GLY A 75 10.05 1.52 -2.71
C GLY A 75 10.45 1.25 -4.16
N LEU A 76 10.09 2.14 -5.09
CA LEU A 76 10.46 2.00 -6.50
C LEU A 76 11.97 2.18 -6.71
N SER A 77 12.62 3.10 -5.99
CA SER A 77 14.08 3.30 -6.09
C SER A 77 14.86 2.04 -5.71
N ILE A 78 14.45 1.37 -4.63
CA ILE A 78 15.04 0.10 -4.17
C ILE A 78 14.78 -0.99 -5.20
N LEU A 79 13.55 -1.07 -5.75
CA LEU A 79 13.20 -2.04 -6.77
C LEU A 79 14.06 -1.89 -8.04
N VAL A 80 14.31 -0.67 -8.50
CA VAL A 80 15.16 -0.41 -9.68
C VAL A 80 16.59 -0.89 -9.44
N VAL A 81 17.17 -0.60 -8.27
CA VAL A 81 18.51 -1.08 -7.91
C VAL A 81 18.55 -2.61 -7.85
N HIS A 82 17.55 -3.22 -7.21
CA HIS A 82 17.43 -4.67 -7.12
C HIS A 82 17.33 -5.33 -8.49
N TYR A 83 16.50 -4.77 -9.39
CA TYR A 83 16.36 -5.27 -10.76
C TYR A 83 17.66 -5.15 -11.55
N ARG A 84 18.45 -4.10 -11.34
CA ARG A 84 19.74 -3.92 -12.00
C ARG A 84 20.76 -4.99 -11.63
N ILE A 85 20.71 -5.49 -10.39
CA ILE A 85 21.64 -6.50 -9.85
C ILE A 85 21.20 -7.92 -10.24
N HIS A 86 19.90 -8.22 -10.12
CA HIS A 86 19.40 -9.59 -10.26
C HIS A 86 18.77 -9.90 -11.64
N LYS A 87 18.51 -8.90 -12.48
CA LYS A 87 17.82 -9.00 -13.80
C LYS A 87 16.47 -9.73 -13.76
N CYS A 88 15.92 -9.99 -12.58
CA CYS A 88 14.70 -10.74 -12.37
C CYS A 88 13.94 -10.13 -11.19
N ILE A 89 12.62 -9.97 -11.34
CA ILE A 89 11.73 -9.40 -10.31
C ILE A 89 11.26 -10.52 -9.34
N LEU A 90 11.49 -11.79 -9.70
CA LEU A 90 11.12 -12.97 -8.94
C LEU A 90 12.18 -13.28 -7.87
N SER A 91 11.80 -13.24 -6.59
CA SER A 91 12.71 -13.43 -5.44
C SER A 91 13.19 -14.89 -5.23
N GLU A 92 13.18 -15.73 -6.26
CA GLU A 92 13.36 -17.19 -6.15
C GLU A 92 14.84 -17.61 -6.19
N ARG A 93 15.69 -16.94 -5.38
CA ARG A 93 17.13 -17.23 -5.32
C ARG A 93 17.75 -17.28 -3.92
N TYR A 94 16.97 -17.64 -2.90
CA TYR A 94 17.45 -17.84 -1.52
C TYR A 94 17.70 -19.31 -1.12
N ASN A 95 17.64 -20.27 -2.05
CA ASN A 95 17.84 -21.69 -1.73
C ASN A 95 19.25 -22.23 -2.06
N VAL A 96 20.25 -21.36 -2.23
CA VAL A 96 21.63 -21.76 -2.61
C VAL A 96 22.61 -21.67 -1.43
N MET A 97 22.17 -21.21 -0.25
CA MET A 97 23.02 -21.08 0.94
C MET A 97 22.72 -22.11 2.04
N LEU A 98 21.80 -23.05 1.79
CA LEU A 98 21.61 -24.23 2.63
C LEU A 98 22.30 -25.42 1.94
N GLY A 99 23.62 -25.47 2.09
CA GLY A 99 24.46 -26.65 1.90
C GLY A 99 25.04 -27.05 3.24
#